data_AF-A0A517NLN5-F1
#
_entry.id   AF-A0A517NLN5-F1
#
_cell.length_a   1.000
_cell.length_b   1.000
_cell.length_c   1.000
_cell.angle_alpha   90.00
_cell.angle_beta   90.00
_cell.angle_gamma   90.00
#
_symmetry.space_group_name_H-M   'P 1'
#
loop_
_entity.id
_entity.type
_entity.pdbx_description
1 polymer ?
#
loop_
_entity_poly.entity_id
_entity_poly.type
_entity_poly.pdbx_seq_one_letter_code
_entity_poly.pdbx_strand_id
1 'polypeptide(L)'
;MEILFELLGQLVLEILVQGVFELGGRGIVAIFRKGSATNVWLAIGGYLLMGAISGAITVWAFPMHLLASPRMQLLNLAITPILLGFIFEAMGRWRSNHDKPRYSVDRFSYGFTFALTMGLIRFFFAA
;
A
#
# COMPACT_ATOMS: atom_id res chain seq x y z
N MET A 1 2.08 11.23 23.78
CA MET A 1 3.19 11.40 22.82
C MET A 1 3.58 10.08 22.16
N GLU A 2 3.61 8.96 22.90
CA GLU A 2 3.91 7.61 22.39
C GLU A 2 3.00 7.16 21.22
N ILE A 3 1.69 7.34 21.35
CA ILE A 3 0.70 6.95 20.33
C ILE A 3 0.96 7.60 18.96
N LEU A 4 1.34 8.88 18.92
CA LEU A 4 1.62 9.56 17.66
C LEU A 4 2.87 8.99 16.99
N PHE A 5 3.88 8.63 17.77
CA PHE A 5 5.10 7.99 17.28
C PHE A 5 4.84 6.58 16.75
N GLU A 6 4.03 5.78 17.44
CA GLU A 6 3.65 4.44 16.96
C GLU A 6 2.88 4.51 15.63
N LEU A 7 1.89 5.41 15.54
CA LEU A 7 1.09 5.60 14.32
C LEU A 7 1.95 6.11 13.16
N LEU A 8 2.83 7.08 13.41
CA LEU A 8 3.76 7.59 12.39
C LEU A 8 4.78 6.53 11.97
N GLY A 9 5.33 5.76 12.91
CA GLY A 9 6.26 4.68 12.62
C GLY A 9 5.61 3.59 11.74
N GLN A 10 4.38 3.22 12.07
CA GLN A 10 3.57 2.29 11.27
C GLN A 10 3.30 2.85 9.87
N LEU A 11 2.90 4.12 9.75
CA LEU A 11 2.70 4.78 8.46
C LEU A 11 3.99 4.80 7.63
N VAL A 12 5.13 5.13 8.24
CA VAL A 12 6.43 5.14 7.56
C VAL A 12 6.81 3.73 7.08
N LEU A 13 6.62 2.70 7.91
CA LEU A 13 6.87 1.32 7.52
C LEU A 13 6.00 0.93 6.30
N GLU A 14 4.72 1.28 6.32
CA GLU A 14 3.81 1.01 5.21
C GLU A 14 4.22 1.76 3.93
N ILE A 15 4.64 3.03 4.04
CA ILE A 15 5.19 3.81 2.91
C ILE A 15 6.45 3.14 2.35
N LEU A 16 7.38 2.71 3.21
CA LEU A 16 8.65 2.10 2.77
C LEU A 16 8.41 0.77 2.06
N VAL A 17 7.60 -0.11 2.66
CA VAL A 17 7.26 -1.39 2.04
C VAL A 17 6.56 -1.17 0.71
N GLN A 18 5.60 -0.24 0.65
CA GLN A 18 4.93 0.11 -0.60
C GLN A 18 5.87 0.69 -1.64
N GLY A 19 6.81 1.54 -1.26
CA GLY A 19 7.82 2.08 -2.16
C GLY A 19 8.67 0.98 -2.81
N VAL A 20 9.11 -0.01 -2.01
CA VAL A 20 9.84 -1.18 -2.51
C VAL A 20 8.99 -1.99 -3.49
N PHE A 21 7.72 -2.24 -3.15
CA PHE A 21 6.79 -2.95 -4.02
C PHE A 21 6.36 -2.15 -5.24
N GLU A 22 6.33 -0.82 -5.20
CA GLU A 22 6.10 0.02 -6.37
C GLU A 22 7.29 -0.13 -7.34
N LEU A 23 8.52 -0.06 -6.82
CA LEU A 23 9.74 -0.22 -7.63
C LEU A 23 9.84 -1.64 -8.23
N GLY A 24 9.57 -2.69 -7.44
CA GLY A 24 9.57 -4.07 -7.93
C GLY A 24 8.33 -4.43 -8.77
N GLY A 25 7.17 -3.90 -8.40
CA GLY A 25 5.88 -4.10 -9.06
C GLY A 25 5.79 -3.44 -10.42
N ARG A 26 6.60 -2.41 -10.71
CA ARG A 26 6.77 -1.89 -12.08
C ARG A 26 7.15 -2.98 -13.08
N GLY A 27 8.00 -3.94 -12.68
CA GLY A 27 8.36 -5.09 -13.51
C GLY A 27 7.16 -6.03 -13.74
N ILE A 28 6.39 -6.31 -12.70
CA ILE A 28 5.23 -7.22 -12.74
C ILE A 28 4.07 -6.61 -13.51
N VAL A 29 3.73 -5.34 -13.26
CA VAL A 29 2.66 -4.61 -13.96
C VAL A 29 3.01 -4.38 -15.44
N ALA A 30 4.30 -4.22 -15.79
CA ALA A 30 4.73 -4.14 -17.18
C ALA A 30 4.46 -5.45 -17.95
N ILE A 31 4.52 -6.62 -17.28
CA ILE A 31 4.17 -7.92 -17.87
C ILE A 31 2.66 -7.96 -18.17
N PHE A 32 1.82 -7.48 -17.25
CA PHE A 32 0.36 -7.45 -17.43
C PHE A 32 -0.13 -6.38 -18.44
N ARG A 33 0.64 -5.32 -18.70
CA ARG A 33 0.30 -4.27 -19.68
C ARG A 33 0.50 -4.67 -21.14
N LYS A 34 1.16 -5.80 -21.42
CA LYS A 34 1.51 -6.19 -22.80
C LYS A 34 0.31 -6.73 -23.60
N GLY A 35 -0.86 -6.89 -22.99
CA GLY A 35 -2.06 -7.38 -23.67
C GLY A 35 -3.34 -6.69 -23.21
N SER A 36 -3.94 -5.92 -24.11
CA SER A 36 -5.35 -5.49 -24.11
C SER A 36 -5.79 -4.39 -23.13
N ALA A 37 -6.88 -3.74 -23.52
CA ALA A 37 -7.56 -2.63 -22.85
C ALA A 37 -7.63 -2.85 -21.33
N THR A 38 -7.31 -1.80 -20.57
CA THR A 38 -7.20 -1.82 -19.11
C THR A 38 -8.51 -2.26 -18.45
N ASN A 39 -8.69 -3.57 -18.26
CA ASN A 39 -9.80 -4.11 -17.50
C ASN A 39 -9.59 -3.72 -16.03
N VAL A 40 -10.42 -2.82 -15.54
CA VAL A 40 -10.36 -2.27 -14.17
C VAL A 40 -10.39 -3.39 -13.12
N TRP A 41 -11.14 -4.46 -13.37
CA TRP A 41 -11.22 -5.61 -12.46
C TRP A 41 -9.91 -6.39 -12.39
N LEU A 42 -9.20 -6.55 -13.51
CA LEU A 42 -7.89 -7.20 -13.54
C LEU A 42 -6.85 -6.37 -12.78
N ALA A 43 -6.91 -5.04 -12.91
CA ALA A 43 -6.03 -4.15 -12.15
C ALA A 43 -6.30 -4.24 -10.65
N ILE A 44 -7.57 -4.17 -10.22
CA ILE A 44 -7.96 -4.34 -8.81
C ILE A 44 -7.47 -5.70 -8.29
N GLY A 45 -7.71 -6.79 -9.01
CA GLY A 45 -7.24 -8.13 -8.65
C GLY A 45 -5.73 -8.22 -8.47
N GLY A 46 -4.97 -7.58 -9.37
CA GLY A 46 -3.51 -7.48 -9.25
C GLY A 46 -3.07 -6.75 -7.98
N TYR A 47 -3.69 -5.61 -7.65
CA TYR A 47 -3.38 -4.85 -6.44
C TYR A 47 -3.80 -5.56 -5.15
N LEU A 48 -4.92 -6.29 -5.17
CA LEU A 48 -5.33 -7.17 -4.06
C LEU A 48 -4.27 -8.26 -3.82
N LEU A 49 -3.87 -8.97 -4.88
CA LEU A 49 -2.86 -10.02 -4.79
C LEU A 49 -1.52 -9.47 -4.27
N MET A 50 -1.06 -8.35 -4.83
CA MET A 50 0.18 -7.72 -4.38
C MET A 50 0.09 -7.24 -2.94
N GLY A 51 -1.03 -6.63 -2.53
CA GLY A 51 -1.26 -6.22 -1.14
C GLY A 51 -1.26 -7.41 -0.18
N ALA A 52 -1.87 -8.53 -0.57
CA ALA A 52 -1.90 -9.75 0.22
C ALA A 52 -0.49 -10.38 0.38
N ILE A 53 0.25 -10.52 -0.73
CA ILE A 53 1.63 -11.03 -0.72
C ILE A 53 2.52 -10.13 0.15
N SER A 54 2.41 -8.81 -0.02
CA SER A 54 3.17 -7.84 0.75
C SER A 54 2.82 -7.90 2.23
N GLY A 55 1.52 -8.01 2.55
CA GLY A 55 1.04 -8.20 3.91
C GLY A 55 1.65 -9.45 4.55
N ALA A 56 1.62 -10.58 3.85
CA ALA A 56 2.18 -11.84 4.33
C ALA A 56 3.70 -11.75 4.55
N ILE A 57 4.44 -11.16 3.61
CA ILE A 57 5.89 -10.92 3.74
C ILE A 57 6.17 -10.01 4.93
N THR A 58 5.37 -8.97 5.14
CA THR A 58 5.59 -8.01 6.22
C THR A 58 5.25 -8.61 7.57
N VAL A 59 4.22 -9.46 7.68
CA VAL A 59 3.96 -10.26 8.89
C VAL A 59 5.14 -11.18 9.19
N TRP A 60 5.68 -11.86 8.17
CA TRP A 60 6.83 -12.75 8.35
C TRP A 60 8.10 -12.02 8.77
N ALA A 61 8.40 -10.87 8.14
CA ALA A 61 9.60 -10.08 8.43
C ALA A 61 9.48 -9.23 9.71
N PHE A 62 8.26 -8.74 10.00
CA PHE A 62 7.95 -7.87 11.14
C PHE A 62 6.68 -8.39 11.83
N PRO A 63 6.81 -9.47 12.61
CA PRO A 63 5.68 -10.13 13.26
C PRO A 63 5.05 -9.28 14.35
N MET A 64 5.83 -8.41 15.00
CA MET A 64 5.34 -7.55 16.08
C MET A 64 4.50 -6.39 15.56
N HIS A 65 3.39 -6.11 16.24
CA HIS A 65 2.65 -4.88 16.07
C HIS A 65 3.37 -3.69 16.71
N LEU A 66 3.60 -2.64 15.91
CA LEU A 66 4.10 -1.35 16.42
C LEU A 66 3.05 -0.63 17.28
N LEU A 67 1.77 -1.02 17.14
CA LEU A 67 0.65 -0.45 17.89
C LEU A 67 0.25 -1.39 19.03
N ALA A 68 0.43 -0.94 20.27
CA ALA A 68 0.19 -1.77 21.46
C ALA A 68 -1.30 -2.09 21.72
N SER A 69 -2.22 -1.27 21.19
CA SER A 69 -3.67 -1.42 21.46
C SER A 69 -4.45 -1.97 20.25
N PRO A 70 -5.33 -2.97 20.44
CA PRO A 70 -6.19 -3.49 19.37
C PRO A 70 -7.11 -2.44 18.75
N ARG A 71 -7.58 -1.46 19.54
CA ARG A 71 -8.38 -0.35 19.02
C ARG A 71 -7.58 0.56 18.10
N MET A 72 -6.29 0.75 18.40
CA MET A 72 -5.39 1.56 17.56
C MET A 72 -5.04 0.83 16.27
N GLN A 73 -4.88 -0.49 16.31
CA GLN A 73 -4.68 -1.30 15.12
C GLN A 73 -5.88 -1.21 14.16
N LEU A 74 -7.11 -1.25 14.70
CA LEU A 74 -8.33 -1.05 13.90
C LEU A 74 -8.42 0.36 13.30
N LEU A 75 -8.04 1.39 14.07
CA LEU A 75 -8.01 2.76 13.57
C LEU A 75 -6.93 2.94 12.49
N ASN A 76 -5.75 2.33 12.66
CA ASN A 76 -4.70 2.32 11.64
C ASN A 76 -5.18 1.63 10.37
N LEU A 77 -5.88 0.51 10.48
CA LEU A 77 -6.46 -0.21 9.35
C LEU A 77 -7.44 0.64 8.53
N ALA A 78 -8.14 1.57 9.17
CA ALA A 78 -9.05 2.48 8.48
C ALA A 78 -8.33 3.72 7.93
N ILE A 79 -7.47 4.35 8.73
CA ILE A 79 -6.86 5.66 8.44
C ILE A 79 -5.72 5.51 7.44
N THR A 80 -4.85 4.52 7.63
CA THR A 80 -3.59 4.43 6.91
C THR A 80 -3.77 4.15 5.42
N PRO A 81 -4.69 3.26 4.97
CA PRO A 81 -4.98 3.09 3.55
C PRO A 81 -5.49 4.36 2.87
N ILE A 82 -6.28 5.17 3.59
CA ILE A 82 -6.80 6.45 3.08
C ILE A 82 -5.65 7.44 2.90
N LEU A 83 -4.81 7.60 3.94
CA LEU A 83 -3.64 8.48 3.88
C LEU A 83 -2.69 8.07 2.75
N LEU A 84 -2.41 6.78 2.61
CA LEU A 84 -1.54 6.26 1.55
C LEU A 84 -2.14 6.47 0.16
N GLY A 85 -3.44 6.22 -0.01
CA GLY A 85 -4.15 6.55 -1.25
C GLY A 85 -3.96 8.03 -1.64
N PHE A 86 -4.10 8.96 -0.69
CA PHE A 86 -3.87 10.38 -0.93
C PHE A 86 -2.40 10.72 -1.23
N ILE A 87 -1.46 10.10 -0.52
CA ILE A 87 -0.03 10.28 -0.77
C ILE A 87 0.30 9.86 -2.21
N PHE A 88 -0.17 8.70 -2.67
CA PHE A 88 0.09 8.24 -4.03
C PHE A 88 -0.57 9.11 -5.10
N GLU A 89 -1.79 9.58 -4.86
CA GLU A 89 -2.45 10.53 -5.75
C GLU A 89 -1.66 11.85 -5.84
N ALA A 90 -1.16 12.36 -4.71
CA ALA A 90 -0.33 13.56 -4.66
C ALA A 90 1.01 13.36 -5.39
N MET A 91 1.68 12.22 -5.20
CA MET A 91 2.89 11.87 -5.94
C MET A 91 2.63 11.78 -7.45
N GLY A 92 1.49 11.21 -7.85
CA GLY A 92 1.07 11.14 -9.25
C GLY A 92 0.88 12.50 -9.90
N ARG A 93 0.21 13.41 -9.19
CA ARG A 93 0.05 14.79 -9.63
C ARG A 93 1.38 15.51 -9.71
N TRP A 94 2.25 15.34 -8.72
CA TRP A 94 3.59 15.93 -8.75
C TRP A 94 4.42 15.42 -9.94
N ARG A 95 4.39 14.12 -10.25
CA ARG A 95 5.07 13.54 -11.42
C ARG A 95 4.51 14.09 -12.73
N SER A 96 3.19 14.16 -12.86
CA SER A 96 2.52 14.71 -14.04
C SER A 96 2.86 16.18 -14.28
N ASN A 97 3.06 16.96 -13.21
CA ASN A 97 3.44 18.37 -13.31
C ASN A 97 4.93 18.58 -13.68
N HIS A 98 5.75 17.52 -13.67
CA HIS A 98 7.18 17.56 -14.03
C HIS A 98 7.49 16.71 -15.28
N ASP A 99 6.51 16.53 -16.16
CA ASP A 99 6.60 15.74 -17.41
C ASP A 99 7.08 14.29 -17.21
N LYS A 100 6.87 13.73 -16.02
CA LYS A 100 7.19 12.33 -15.72
C LYS A 100 5.96 11.46 -15.98
N PRO A 101 6.15 10.23 -16.49
CA PRO A 101 5.04 9.31 -16.71
C PRO A 101 4.33 9.01 -15.40
N ARG A 102 3.00 9.15 -15.41
CA ARG A 102 2.14 8.77 -14.29
C ARG A 102 1.97 7.25 -14.28
N TYR A 103 2.27 6.61 -13.17
CA TYR A 103 2.14 5.17 -13.02
C TYR A 103 0.73 4.80 -12.54
N SER A 104 0.31 3.56 -12.77
CA SER A 104 -0.98 3.08 -12.27
C SER A 104 -1.06 3.21 -10.74
N VAL A 105 0.03 2.91 -10.02
CA VAL A 105 0.14 3.02 -8.55
C VAL A 105 -0.14 4.44 -8.05
N ASP A 106 0.11 5.45 -8.89
CA ASP A 106 -0.09 6.86 -8.58
C ASP A 106 -1.58 7.29 -8.59
N ARG A 107 -2.50 6.32 -8.66
CA ARG A 107 -3.95 6.53 -8.50
C ARG A 107 -4.37 6.15 -7.10
N PHE A 108 -5.15 7.02 -6.47
CA PHE A 108 -5.73 6.79 -5.14
C PHE A 108 -6.28 5.36 -4.98
N SER A 109 -7.14 4.91 -5.90
CA SER A 109 -7.84 3.63 -5.77
C SER A 109 -6.92 2.42 -5.70
N TYR A 110 -5.79 2.45 -6.41
CA TYR A 110 -4.87 1.32 -6.43
C TYR A 110 -3.94 1.33 -5.22
N GLY A 111 -3.46 2.50 -4.83
CA GLY A 111 -2.73 2.69 -3.58
C GLY A 111 -3.56 2.30 -2.35
N PHE A 112 -4.82 2.75 -2.32
CA PHE A 112 -5.79 2.40 -1.27
C PHE A 112 -6.05 0.90 -1.20
N THR A 113 -6.39 0.24 -2.31
CA THR A 113 -6.69 -1.20 -2.34
C THR A 113 -5.49 -2.03 -1.90
N PHE A 114 -4.29 -1.66 -2.35
CA PHE A 114 -3.05 -2.30 -1.91
C PHE A 114 -2.87 -2.16 -0.40
N ALA A 115 -2.91 -0.92 0.10
CA ALA A 115 -2.64 -0.61 1.50
C ALA A 115 -3.66 -1.26 2.44
N LEU A 116 -4.94 -1.24 2.05
CA LEU A 116 -6.02 -1.87 2.81
C LEU A 116 -5.81 -3.38 2.91
N THR A 117 -5.49 -4.04 1.79
CA THR A 117 -5.30 -5.50 1.77
C THR A 117 -4.09 -5.91 2.60
N MET A 118 -2.99 -5.17 2.47
CA MET A 118 -1.79 -5.38 3.28
C MET A 118 -2.08 -5.18 4.78
N GLY A 119 -2.77 -4.08 5.12
CA GLY A 119 -3.19 -3.76 6.48
C GLY A 119 -4.09 -4.84 7.07
N LEU A 120 -5.03 -5.39 6.29
CA LEU A 120 -5.90 -6.49 6.71
C LEU A 120 -5.10 -7.74 7.06
N ILE A 121 -4.15 -8.14 6.20
CA ILE A 121 -3.29 -9.29 6.49
C ILE A 121 -2.47 -9.05 7.75
N ARG A 122 -1.91 -7.86 7.95
CA ARG A 122 -1.18 -7.55 9.19
C ARG A 122 -2.11 -7.59 10.40
N PHE A 123 -3.28 -6.98 10.33
CA PHE A 123 -4.24 -6.94 11.43
C PHE A 123 -4.67 -8.33 11.91
N PHE A 124 -4.82 -9.30 11.00
CA PHE A 124 -5.22 -10.66 11.37
C PHE A 124 -4.07 -11.60 11.72
N PHE A 125 -2.86 -11.38 11.19
CA PHE A 125 -1.79 -12.37 11.24
C PHE A 125 -0.50 -11.90 11.92
N ALA A 126 -0.32 -10.61 12.20
CA ALA A 126 0.78 -10.19 13.08
C ALA A 126 0.39 -10.37 14.56
N ALA A 127 1.39 -10.65 15.37
CA ALA A 127 1.28 -11.12 16.76
C ALA A 127 1.83 -10.10 17.76
#